data_AF-A0A0A1UCI7-F1
#
_entry.id   AF-A0A0A1UCI7-F1
#
_cell.length_a   1.000
_cell.length_b   1.000
_cell.length_c   1.000
_cell.angle_alpha   90.00
_cell.angle_beta   90.00
_cell.angle_gamma   90.00
#
_symmetry.space_group_name_H-M   'P 1'
#
loop_
_entity.id
_entity.type
_entity.pdbx_description
1 polymer ?
#
loop_
_entity_poly.entity_id
_entity_poly.type
_entity_poly.pdbx_seq_one_letter_code
_entity_poly.pdbx_strand_id
1 'polypeptide(L)'
;VPKTEFKENVFIFTNIVKSNKITVWESSLVKKVFIGLLANGFDINFKEKKVTLDGWIQIQTSPINAGRVVRMRKDLKAMVDDAIEKKVQLDKGFLMKISEAHF
;
A
#
# COMPACT_ATOMS: atom_id res chain seq x y z
N VAL A 1 -25.63 -21.82 -9.37
CA VAL A 1 -24.66 -21.12 -8.49
C VAL A 1 -25.07 -19.66 -8.44
N PRO A 2 -25.40 -19.09 -7.27
CA PRO A 2 -25.66 -17.66 -7.16
C PRO A 2 -24.42 -16.90 -7.63
N LYS A 3 -24.57 -15.98 -8.59
CA LYS A 3 -23.49 -15.08 -8.98
C LYS A 3 -23.51 -13.91 -8.01
N THR A 4 -22.57 -13.87 -7.09
CA THR A 4 -22.30 -12.66 -6.31
C THR A 4 -21.57 -11.69 -7.23
N GLU A 5 -22.24 -10.60 -7.59
CA GLU A 5 -21.62 -9.53 -8.37
C GLU A 5 -20.93 -8.54 -7.42
N PHE A 6 -19.61 -8.46 -7.52
CA PHE A 6 -18.82 -7.49 -6.77
C PHE A 6 -18.64 -6.22 -7.61
N LYS A 7 -18.81 -5.05 -6.97
CA LYS A 7 -18.58 -3.74 -7.61
C LYS A 7 -17.11 -3.46 -7.90
N GLU A 8 -16.22 -4.12 -7.15
CA GLU A 8 -14.78 -4.12 -7.34
C GLU A 8 -14.34 -5.52 -7.75
N ASN A 9 -13.15 -5.65 -8.35
CA ASN A 9 -12.65 -6.94 -8.84
C ASN A 9 -11.25 -7.29 -8.33
N VAL A 10 -10.79 -6.67 -7.24
CA VAL A 10 -9.49 -6.95 -6.65
C VAL A 10 -9.66 -7.38 -5.20
N PHE A 11 -9.04 -8.51 -4.89
CA PHE A 11 -9.01 -9.10 -3.56
C PHE A 11 -7.58 -9.09 -3.04
N ILE A 12 -7.43 -8.78 -1.75
CA ILE A 12 -6.20 -9.05 -1.02
C ILE A 12 -6.38 -10.33 -0.23
N PHE A 13 -5.31 -11.11 -0.07
CA PHE A 13 -5.32 -12.35 0.68
C PHE A 13 -4.05 -12.48 1.51
N THR A 14 -4.15 -13.24 2.60
CA THR A 14 -3.02 -13.51 3.49
C THR A 14 -2.40 -14.87 3.20
N ASN A 15 -3.24 -15.90 2.98
CA ASN A 15 -2.80 -17.28 2.87
C ASN A 15 -3.33 -17.95 1.60
N ILE A 16 -2.43 -18.70 0.93
CA ILE A 16 -2.76 -19.57 -0.19
C ILE A 16 -2.41 -21.00 0.17
N VAL A 17 -3.30 -21.93 -0.16
CA VAL A 17 -3.05 -23.37 -0.05
C VAL A 17 -2.84 -23.90 -1.46
N LYS A 18 -1.70 -24.56 -1.67
CA LYS A 18 -1.36 -25.20 -2.95
C LYS A 18 -1.38 -26.71 -2.75
N SER A 19 -2.30 -27.37 -3.44
CA SER A 19 -2.30 -28.83 -3.57
C SER A 19 -2.35 -29.18 -5.06
N ASN A 20 -3.47 -29.69 -5.56
CA ASN A 20 -3.77 -29.86 -6.98
C ASN A 20 -4.42 -28.60 -7.61
N LYS A 21 -4.84 -27.65 -6.78
CA LYS A 21 -5.38 -26.34 -7.17
C LYS A 21 -4.82 -25.27 -6.22
N ILE A 22 -4.88 -24.02 -6.66
CA ILE A 22 -4.58 -22.87 -5.80
C ILE A 22 -5.89 -22.43 -5.16
N THR A 23 -5.95 -22.51 -3.84
CA THR A 23 -7.10 -22.06 -3.05
C THR A 23 -6.68 -20.90 -2.15
N VAL A 24 -7.46 -19.83 -2.17
CA VAL A 24 -7.30 -18.70 -1.26
C VAL A 24 -8.20 -18.95 -0.05
N TRP A 25 -7.61 -19.10 1.13
CA TRP A 25 -8.36 -19.47 2.35
C TRP A 25 -9.19 -18.28 2.87
N GLU A 26 -8.56 -17.10 2.90
CA GLU A 26 -9.16 -15.86 3.36
C GLU A 26 -8.81 -14.73 2.40
N SER A 27 -9.82 -13.95 2.01
CA SER A 27 -9.62 -12.76 1.19
C SER A 27 -10.59 -11.65 1.55
N SER A 28 -10.15 -10.42 1.30
CA SER A 28 -10.95 -9.21 1.45
C SER A 28 -11.07 -8.48 0.12
N LEU A 29 -12.28 -8.04 -0.23
CA LEU A 29 -12.50 -7.19 -1.38
C LEU A 29 -12.01 -5.77 -1.08
N VAL A 30 -11.20 -5.19 -1.98
CA VAL A 30 -10.58 -3.88 -1.75
C VAL A 30 -10.80 -2.97 -2.94
N LYS A 31 -11.08 -1.68 -2.66
CA LYS A 31 -11.11 -0.65 -3.70
C LYS A 31 -9.70 -0.39 -4.21
N LYS A 32 -9.53 -0.39 -5.54
CA LYS A 32 -8.22 -0.21 -6.18
C LYS A 32 -7.49 1.08 -5.77
N VAL A 33 -8.21 2.13 -5.37
CA VAL A 33 -7.60 3.38 -4.89
C VAL A 33 -6.71 3.17 -3.66
N PHE A 34 -7.08 2.26 -2.74
CA PHE A 34 -6.26 1.95 -1.57
C PHE A 34 -4.98 1.21 -1.95
N ILE A 35 -5.08 0.31 -2.93
CA ILE A 35 -3.92 -0.33 -3.52
C ILE A 35 -3.02 0.74 -4.16
N GLY A 36 -3.61 1.74 -4.81
CA GLY A 36 -2.87 2.87 -5.38
C GLY A 36 -2.04 3.67 -4.39
N LEU A 37 -2.39 3.69 -3.10
CA LEU A 37 -1.57 4.35 -2.06
C LEU A 37 -0.35 3.51 -1.66
N LEU A 38 -0.45 2.17 -1.75
CA LEU A 38 0.54 1.23 -1.22
C LEU A 38 1.35 0.50 -2.30
N ALA A 39 0.90 0.54 -3.56
CA ALA A 39 1.56 -0.12 -4.69
C ALA A 39 3.00 0.37 -4.86
N ASN A 40 3.90 -0.47 -5.36
CA ASN A 40 5.30 -0.07 -5.59
C ASN A 40 5.42 0.75 -6.89
N GLY A 41 4.84 0.25 -7.98
CA GLY A 41 4.74 0.93 -9.27
C GLY A 41 3.45 1.75 -9.39
N PHE A 42 3.57 2.96 -9.91
CA PHE A 42 2.45 3.87 -10.15
C PHE A 42 2.67 4.66 -11.45
N ASP A 43 2.14 4.12 -12.55
CA ASP A 43 2.29 4.70 -13.89
C ASP A 43 1.02 5.43 -14.31
N ILE A 44 1.16 6.68 -14.76
CA ILE A 44 0.03 7.52 -15.18
C ILE A 44 0.06 7.68 -16.70
N ASN A 45 -1.00 7.23 -17.38
CA ASN A 45 -1.25 7.57 -18.77
C ASN A 45 -2.33 8.66 -18.85
N PHE A 46 -1.88 9.90 -19.03
CA PHE A 46 -2.76 11.07 -19.11
C PHE A 46 -3.67 11.08 -20.35
N LYS A 47 -3.21 10.52 -21.47
CA LYS A 47 -3.98 10.46 -22.73
C LYS A 47 -5.19 9.55 -22.56
N GLU A 48 -4.99 8.40 -21.93
CA GLU A 48 -6.04 7.40 -21.70
C GLU A 48 -6.80 7.61 -20.39
N LYS A 49 -6.46 8.62 -19.58
CA LYS A 49 -7.04 8.85 -18.25
C LYS A 49 -6.99 7.58 -17.38
N LYS A 50 -5.82 6.93 -17.38
CA LYS A 50 -5.61 5.62 -16.76
C LYS A 50 -4.39 5.64 -15.86
N VAL A 51 -4.50 4.98 -14.71
CA VAL A 51 -3.39 4.66 -13.82
C VAL A 51 -3.17 3.15 -13.85
N THR A 52 -1.92 2.73 -13.96
CA THR A 52 -1.49 1.33 -13.86
C THR A 52 -0.65 1.18 -12.59
N LEU A 53 -1.05 0.27 -11.70
CA LEU A 53 -0.32 -0.07 -10.49
C LEU A 53 0.43 -1.39 -10.70
N ASP A 54 1.70 -1.42 -10.32
CA ASP A 54 2.59 -2.59 -10.41
C ASP A 54 2.58 -3.31 -11.79
N GLY A 55 2.24 -2.60 -12.86
CA GLY A 55 2.17 -3.12 -14.22
C GLY A 55 0.88 -3.88 -14.59
N TRP A 56 -0.01 -4.21 -13.65
CA TRP A 56 -1.18 -5.07 -13.95
C TRP A 56 -2.53 -4.56 -13.43
N ILE A 57 -2.59 -3.75 -12.36
CA ILE A 57 -3.87 -3.23 -11.85
C ILE A 57 -4.20 -1.92 -12.55
N GLN A 58 -5.27 -1.92 -13.33
CA GLN A 58 -5.70 -0.74 -14.09
C GLN A 58 -6.87 -0.02 -13.42
N ILE A 59 -6.78 1.31 -13.34
CA ILE A 59 -7.78 2.21 -12.79
C ILE A 59 -8.05 3.32 -13.80
N GLN A 60 -9.31 3.43 -14.24
CA GLN A 60 -9.76 4.58 -15.02
C GLN A 60 -10.04 5.74 -14.08
N THR A 61 -9.36 6.88 -14.29
CA THR A 61 -9.45 8.02 -13.39
C THR A 61 -9.02 9.32 -14.06
N SER A 62 -9.55 10.44 -13.60
CA SER A 62 -9.14 11.74 -14.11
C SER A 62 -7.67 12.06 -13.71
N PRO A 63 -6.95 12.85 -14.52
CA PRO A 63 -5.62 13.34 -14.18
C PRO A 63 -5.55 14.02 -12.80
N ILE A 64 -6.59 14.76 -12.42
CA ILE A 64 -6.68 15.45 -11.13
C ILE A 64 -6.67 14.44 -9.98
N ASN A 65 -7.45 13.36 -10.09
CA ASN A 65 -7.51 12.33 -9.06
C ASN A 65 -6.20 11.55 -8.98
N ALA A 66 -5.59 11.22 -10.13
CA ALA A 66 -4.27 10.59 -10.14
C ALA A 66 -3.22 11.47 -9.44
N GLY A 67 -3.21 12.78 -9.72
CA GLY A 67 -2.32 13.74 -9.06
C GLY A 67 -2.54 13.83 -7.55
N ARG A 68 -3.80 13.77 -7.08
CA ARG A 68 -4.12 13.71 -5.65
C ARG A 68 -3.51 12.47 -4.97
N VAL A 69 -3.63 11.30 -5.60
CA VAL A 69 -3.05 10.06 -5.07
C VAL A 69 -1.52 10.14 -5.00
N VAL A 70 -0.87 10.70 -6.03
CA VAL A 70 0.59 10.93 -6.01
C VAL A 70 1.00 11.83 -4.84
N ARG A 71 0.25 12.91 -4.59
CA ARG A 71 0.51 13.78 -3.44
C ARG A 71 0.35 13.04 -2.11
N MET A 72 -0.75 12.31 -1.93
CA MET A 72 -1.00 11.51 -0.72
C MET A 72 0.11 10.48 -0.47
N ARG A 73 0.66 9.86 -1.53
CA ARG A 73 1.79 8.92 -1.40
C ARG A 73 3.05 9.61 -0.89
N LYS A 74 3.34 10.83 -1.37
CA LYS A 74 4.49 11.62 -0.88
C LYS A 74 4.31 12.01 0.58
N ASP A 75 3.11 12.48 0.93
CA ASP A 75 2.78 12.87 2.31
C ASP A 75 2.90 11.65 3.26
N LEU A 76 2.36 10.49 2.85
CA LEU A 76 2.48 9.25 3.60
C LEU A 76 3.93 8.82 3.80
N LYS A 77 4.75 8.88 2.75
CA LYS A 77 6.19 8.56 2.84
C LYS A 77 6.89 9.49 3.84
N ALA A 78 6.66 10.80 3.75
CA ALA A 78 7.26 11.76 4.67
C ALA A 78 6.85 11.48 6.13
N MET A 79 5.59 11.15 6.39
CA MET A 79 5.11 10.80 7.73
C MET A 79 5.75 9.51 8.26
N VAL A 80 5.91 8.50 7.41
CA VAL A 80 6.57 7.24 7.79
C VAL A 80 8.05 7.46 8.06
N ASP A 81 8.75 8.22 7.21
CA ASP A 81 10.17 8.54 7.39
C ASP A 81 10.40 9.31 8.71
N ASP A 82 9.58 10.34 9.01
CA ASP A 82 9.63 11.09 10.28
C ASP A 82 9.37 10.19 11.51
N ALA A 83 8.40 9.27 11.41
CA ALA A 83 8.12 8.32 12.48
C ALA A 83 9.30 7.35 12.73
N ILE A 84 9.96 6.91 11.67
CA ILE A 84 11.16 6.05 11.76
C ILE A 84 12.30 6.84 12.42
N GLU A 85 12.57 8.07 11.99
CA GLU A 85 13.62 8.92 12.56
C GLU A 85 13.41 9.16 14.05
N LYS A 86 12.19 9.52 14.46
CA LYS A 86 11.83 9.71 15.88
C LYS A 86 12.06 8.44 16.70
N LYS A 87 11.70 7.26 16.17
CA LYS A 87 11.95 5.99 16.85
C LYS A 87 13.44 5.72 17.02
N VAL A 88 14.25 5.94 15.97
CA VAL A 88 15.71 5.76 16.02
C VAL A 88 16.34 6.71 17.03
N GLN A 89 15.86 7.94 17.14
CA GLN A 89 16.34 8.90 18.16
C GLN A 89 16.00 8.46 19.58
N LEU A 90 14.79 7.93 19.81
CA LEU A 90 14.39 7.40 21.12
C LEU A 90 15.28 6.21 21.54
N ASP A 91 15.56 5.28 20.63
CA ASP A 91 16.41 4.13 20.90
C ASP A 91 17.86 4.55 21.25
N LYS A 92 18.42 5.54 20.55
CA LYS A 92 19.74 6.10 20.87
C LYS A 92 19.76 6.81 22.23
N GLY A 93 18.75 7.61 22.53
CA GLY A 93 18.63 8.31 23.81
C GLY A 93 18.47 7.35 24.99
N PHE A 94 17.78 6.23 24.78
CA PHE A 94 17.66 5.17 25.78
C PHE A 94 19.01 4.48 26.05
N LEU A 95 19.76 4.10 25.01
CA LEU A 95 21.08 3.48 25.16
C LEU A 95 22.09 4.42 25.85
N MET A 96 22.04 5.71 25.53
CA MET A 96 22.91 6.71 26.15
C MET A 96 22.63 6.84 27.66
N LYS A 97 21.35 6.88 28.06
CA LYS A 97 20.94 6.87 29.47
C LYS A 97 21.35 5.59 30.21
N ILE A 98 21.31 4.43 29.56
CA ILE A 98 21.79 3.17 30.16
C ILE A 98 23.31 3.25 30.37
N SER A 99 24.05 3.75 29.38
CA SER A 99 25.50 3.89 29.51
C SER A 99 25.87 4.86 30.64
N GLU A 100 25.18 6.00 30.77
CA GLU A 100 25.39 6.96 31.84
C GLU A 100 25.00 6.43 33.23
N ALA A 101 24.06 5.47 33.32
CA ALA A 101 23.67 4.84 34.58
C ALA A 101 24.59 3.67 35.00
N HIS A 102 25.57 3.30 34.18
CA HIS A 102 26.52 2.21 34.44
C HIS A 102 27.97 2.69 34.61
N PHE A 103 28.19 4.01 34.68
CA PHE A 103 29.45 4.65 35.07
C PHE A 103 29.28 5.48 36.35
#